data_AF-J2L873-F1
#
_entry.id   AF-J2L873-F1
#
_cell.length_a   1.000
_cell.length_b   1.000
_cell.length_c   1.000
_cell.angle_alpha   90.00
_cell.angle_beta   90.00
_cell.angle_gamma   90.00
#
_symmetry.space_group_name_H-M   'P 1'
#
loop_
_entity.id
_entity.type
_entity.pdbx_description
1 polymer ?
#
loop_
_entity_poly.entity_id
_entity_poly.type
_entity_poly.pdbx_seq_one_letter_code
_entity_poly.pdbx_strand_id
1 'polypeptide(L)'
;MAYILSVGAFGNDVRRLQEYLNQEVSASLGTDGSYGGKTKEEVIRFRRKFGLPESPTFDDQCFAISEAHADIKPDFDPDPAKKGIDWPKKKPGLSSPSAADMQSKCGVIKFNHSPVSGNPEHITITNGFEASNITTVNIPELKDCVIPLDSGVTKTDGRIRFHKNHTTRLAKLFSEWAAAGLANRILTFDGSFNARLKRGKTKAIPENLSNHAWGTAFDINATWNARGTIPALMGDRGCVREMVAIANANGFYWGGYFTTKDGMHFEVAAESL
;
A
#
# COMPACT_ATOMS: atom_id res chain seq x y z
N MET A 1 -4.54 -1.84 -17.17
CA MET A 1 -3.38 -2.58 -17.70
C MET A 1 -3.62 -4.06 -17.45
N ALA A 2 -2.78 -4.94 -18.01
CA ALA A 2 -2.81 -6.36 -17.70
C ALA A 2 -2.07 -6.62 -16.37
N TYR A 3 -2.53 -7.60 -15.58
CA TYR A 3 -1.85 -7.99 -14.36
C TYR A 3 -0.65 -8.86 -14.75
N ILE A 4 0.57 -8.35 -14.61
CA ILE A 4 1.79 -9.04 -15.06
C ILE A 4 2.74 -9.26 -13.89
N LEU A 5 3.26 -10.47 -13.75
CA LEU A 5 4.37 -10.81 -12.87
C LEU A 5 5.64 -10.97 -13.71
N SER A 6 6.68 -10.24 -13.35
CA SER A 6 7.98 -10.26 -14.03
C SER A 6 9.12 -10.19 -13.02
N VAL A 7 10.36 -10.35 -13.48
CA VAL A 7 11.54 -10.15 -12.64
C VAL A 7 11.45 -8.82 -11.89
N GLY A 8 11.70 -8.85 -10.59
CA GLY A 8 11.55 -7.70 -9.69
C GLY A 8 10.18 -7.60 -9.02
N ALA A 9 9.17 -8.35 -9.46
CA ALA A 9 7.89 -8.45 -8.75
C ALA A 9 8.07 -9.20 -7.42
N PHE A 10 7.27 -8.81 -6.42
CA PHE A 10 7.31 -9.42 -5.10
C PHE A 10 5.94 -9.34 -4.42
N GLY A 11 5.65 -10.27 -3.53
CA GLY A 11 4.43 -10.32 -2.74
C GLY A 11 3.79 -11.70 -2.71
N ASN A 12 2.61 -11.77 -2.10
CA ASN A 12 1.88 -13.04 -1.93
C ASN A 12 1.47 -13.67 -3.27
N ASP A 13 1.18 -12.86 -4.28
CA ASP A 13 0.91 -13.30 -5.65
C ASP A 13 2.10 -14.03 -6.29
N VAL A 14 3.32 -13.53 -6.11
CA VAL A 14 4.55 -14.19 -6.57
C VAL A 14 4.79 -15.48 -5.78
N ARG A 15 4.51 -15.50 -4.48
CA ARG A 15 4.64 -16.72 -3.66
C ARG A 15 3.76 -17.83 -4.19
N ARG A 16 2.49 -17.51 -4.48
CA ARG A 16 1.53 -18.46 -5.07
C ARG A 16 1.93 -18.91 -6.45
N LEU A 17 2.46 -18.00 -7.28
CA LEU A 17 3.05 -18.39 -8.56
C LEU A 17 4.19 -19.41 -8.36
N GLN A 18 5.06 -19.21 -7.38
CA GLN A 18 6.15 -20.17 -7.11
C GLN A 18 5.60 -21.53 -6.62
N GLU A 19 4.61 -21.53 -5.73
CA GLU A 19 3.90 -22.74 -5.28
C GLU A 19 3.28 -23.50 -6.45
N TYR A 20 2.65 -22.76 -7.37
CA TYR A 20 2.07 -23.31 -8.59
C TYR A 20 3.13 -23.94 -9.50
N LEU A 21 4.19 -23.21 -9.81
CA LEU A 21 5.24 -23.71 -10.70
C LEU A 21 5.90 -24.97 -10.12
N ASN A 22 6.04 -25.06 -8.80
CA ASN A 22 6.52 -26.28 -8.13
C ASN A 22 5.61 -27.49 -8.38
N GLN A 23 4.30 -27.29 -8.48
CA GLN A 23 3.35 -28.37 -8.78
C GLN A 23 3.29 -28.66 -10.28
N GLU A 24 3.11 -27.61 -11.09
CA GLU A 24 2.74 -27.74 -12.49
C GLU A 24 3.90 -28.11 -13.40
N VAL A 25 5.09 -27.56 -13.15
CA VAL A 25 6.30 -27.88 -13.93
C VAL A 25 7.34 -28.62 -13.10
N SER A 26 6.92 -29.16 -11.94
CA SER A 26 7.81 -29.85 -11.00
C SER A 26 9.05 -29.04 -10.64
N ALA A 27 8.88 -27.72 -10.51
CA ALA A 27 9.97 -26.83 -10.13
C ALA A 27 10.46 -27.11 -8.70
N SER A 28 11.67 -26.64 -8.39
CA SER A 28 12.28 -26.69 -7.05
C SER A 28 12.55 -25.29 -6.52
N LEU A 29 11.55 -24.40 -6.62
CA LEU A 29 11.62 -23.02 -6.15
C LEU A 29 11.42 -22.95 -4.64
N GLY A 30 12.17 -22.04 -4.01
CA GLY A 30 11.73 -21.48 -2.73
C GLY A 30 10.52 -20.59 -2.95
N THR A 31 9.49 -20.72 -2.12
CA THR A 31 8.25 -19.94 -2.18
C THR A 31 8.39 -18.68 -1.33
N ASP A 32 9.40 -17.88 -1.65
CA ASP A 32 9.81 -16.70 -0.90
C ASP A 32 9.02 -15.45 -1.27
N GLY A 33 8.16 -15.50 -2.30
CA GLY A 33 7.38 -14.40 -2.82
C GLY A 33 8.20 -13.38 -3.61
N SER A 34 9.35 -13.80 -4.14
CA SER A 34 10.28 -12.97 -4.88
C SER A 34 10.49 -13.48 -6.31
N TYR A 35 10.21 -12.62 -7.30
CA TYR A 35 10.37 -12.99 -8.70
C TYR A 35 11.82 -12.74 -9.14
N GLY A 36 12.68 -13.70 -8.80
CA GLY A 36 14.09 -13.71 -9.20
C GLY A 36 14.37 -14.51 -10.48
N GLY A 37 15.66 -14.74 -10.76
CA GLY A 37 16.12 -15.48 -11.93
C GLY A 37 15.60 -16.91 -12.02
N LYS A 38 15.50 -17.62 -10.89
CA LYS A 38 14.94 -18.98 -10.84
C LYS A 38 13.46 -18.99 -11.22
N THR A 39 12.64 -18.13 -10.61
CA THR A 39 11.22 -18.00 -10.95
C THR A 39 11.02 -17.69 -12.44
N LYS A 40 11.86 -16.80 -13.00
CA LYS A 40 11.88 -16.51 -14.45
C LYS A 40 12.10 -17.78 -15.29
N GLU A 41 13.09 -18.59 -14.97
CA GLU A 41 13.38 -19.83 -15.70
C GLU A 41 12.19 -20.78 -15.69
N GLU A 42 11.52 -20.88 -14.54
CA GLU A 42 10.35 -21.74 -14.38
C GLU A 42 9.11 -21.25 -15.13
N VAL A 43 8.90 -19.93 -15.19
CA VAL A 43 7.83 -19.37 -16.02
C VAL A 43 8.08 -19.64 -17.50
N ILE A 44 9.32 -19.57 -17.96
CA ILE A 44 9.66 -19.95 -19.34
C ILE A 44 9.37 -21.45 -19.57
N ARG A 45 9.70 -22.33 -18.61
CA ARG A 45 9.36 -23.77 -18.71
C ARG A 45 7.86 -24.00 -18.76
N PHE A 46 7.10 -23.29 -17.94
CA PHE A 46 5.63 -23.31 -17.98
C PHE A 46 5.10 -22.91 -19.35
N ARG A 47 5.56 -21.77 -19.89
CA ARG A 47 5.14 -21.31 -21.22
C ARG A 47 5.45 -22.35 -22.31
N ARG A 48 6.64 -22.95 -22.29
CA ARG A 48 7.02 -24.03 -23.21
C ARG A 48 6.12 -25.26 -23.07
N LYS A 49 5.84 -25.71 -21.83
CA LYS A 49 4.99 -26.88 -21.55
C LYS A 49 3.61 -26.74 -22.21
N PHE A 50 3.06 -25.54 -22.20
CA PHE A 50 1.72 -25.27 -22.75
C PHE A 50 1.72 -24.58 -24.13
N GLY A 51 2.86 -24.56 -24.83
CA GLY A 51 2.95 -24.04 -26.20
C GLY A 51 2.74 -22.52 -26.34
N LEU A 52 2.92 -21.75 -25.26
CA LEU A 52 2.95 -20.29 -25.32
C LEU A 52 4.29 -19.76 -25.86
N PRO A 53 4.33 -18.57 -26.49
CA PRO A 53 5.59 -17.91 -26.83
C PRO A 53 6.49 -17.74 -25.60
N GLU A 54 7.79 -17.95 -25.77
CA GLU A 54 8.74 -17.74 -24.68
C GLU A 54 8.74 -16.29 -24.22
N SER A 55 8.55 -16.09 -22.92
CA SER A 55 8.63 -14.80 -22.26
C SER A 55 9.04 -15.01 -20.80
N PRO A 56 9.82 -14.10 -20.20
CA PRO A 56 10.10 -14.13 -18.76
C PRO A 56 8.94 -13.64 -17.90
N THR A 57 7.78 -13.31 -18.49
CA THR A 57 6.60 -12.78 -17.80
C THR A 57 5.53 -13.85 -17.60
N PHE A 58 4.85 -13.78 -16.46
CA PHE A 58 3.59 -14.46 -16.23
C PHE A 58 2.46 -13.43 -16.43
N ASP A 59 1.75 -13.55 -17.55
CA ASP A 59 0.77 -12.58 -18.06
C ASP A 59 -0.60 -13.25 -18.28
N ASP A 60 -1.54 -12.52 -18.89
CA ASP A 60 -2.91 -12.98 -19.13
C ASP A 60 -3.00 -14.34 -19.85
N GLN A 61 -2.03 -14.66 -20.73
CA GLN A 61 -2.00 -15.98 -21.39
C GLN A 61 -1.67 -17.09 -20.39
N CYS A 62 -0.75 -16.85 -19.47
CA CYS A 62 -0.43 -17.80 -18.41
C CYS A 62 -1.58 -17.94 -17.40
N PHE A 63 -2.24 -16.84 -17.04
CA PHE A 63 -3.40 -16.88 -16.15
C PHE A 63 -4.55 -17.68 -16.76
N ALA A 64 -4.88 -17.45 -18.03
CA ALA A 64 -5.94 -18.17 -18.73
C ALA A 64 -5.70 -19.69 -18.78
N ILE A 65 -4.44 -20.12 -18.96
CA ILE A 65 -4.08 -21.55 -18.89
C ILE A 65 -4.27 -22.06 -17.47
N SER A 66 -3.79 -21.31 -16.48
CA SER A 66 -3.84 -21.76 -15.09
C SER A 66 -5.28 -22.01 -14.63
N GLU A 67 -6.21 -21.11 -14.94
CA GLU A 67 -7.64 -21.28 -14.62
C GLU A 67 -8.24 -22.60 -15.15
N ALA A 68 -7.75 -23.13 -16.27
CA ALA A 68 -8.24 -24.37 -16.86
C ALA A 68 -7.65 -25.64 -16.19
N HIS A 69 -6.55 -25.52 -15.45
CA HIS A 69 -5.76 -26.65 -14.93
C HIS A 69 -5.71 -26.73 -13.40
N ALA A 70 -5.68 -25.59 -12.70
CA ALA A 70 -5.73 -25.47 -11.23
C ALA A 70 -6.12 -24.02 -10.87
N ASP A 71 -6.99 -23.81 -9.87
CA ASP A 71 -7.45 -22.45 -9.51
C ASP A 71 -6.34 -21.61 -8.85
N ILE A 72 -5.47 -21.08 -9.71
CA ILE A 72 -4.28 -20.31 -9.37
C ILE A 72 -4.43 -18.98 -10.09
N LYS A 73 -5.58 -18.35 -9.82
CA LYS A 73 -5.75 -16.93 -10.09
C LYS A 73 -4.77 -16.16 -9.19
N PRO A 74 -4.36 -14.94 -9.59
CA PRO A 74 -4.03 -13.91 -8.60
C PRO A 74 -5.16 -13.90 -7.56
N ASP A 75 -4.92 -13.51 -6.31
CA ASP A 75 -5.93 -13.57 -5.24
C ASP A 75 -7.06 -12.53 -5.40
N PHE A 76 -7.43 -12.26 -6.63
CA PHE A 76 -8.25 -11.17 -7.08
C PHE A 76 -8.95 -11.55 -8.37
N ASP A 77 -10.25 -11.77 -8.27
CA ASP A 77 -11.15 -11.68 -9.39
C ASP A 77 -11.71 -10.24 -9.40
N PRO A 78 -11.21 -9.33 -10.25
CA PRO A 78 -11.72 -7.97 -10.30
C PRO A 78 -13.18 -8.00 -10.71
N ASP A 79 -14.05 -7.68 -9.76
CA ASP A 79 -15.48 -7.52 -10.03
C ASP A 79 -15.67 -6.61 -11.26
N PRO A 80 -16.19 -7.15 -12.38
CA PRO A 80 -16.23 -6.43 -13.65
C PRO A 80 -17.17 -5.21 -13.61
N ALA A 81 -18.04 -5.11 -12.59
CA ALA A 81 -18.86 -3.93 -12.34
C ALA A 81 -18.07 -2.80 -11.66
N LYS A 82 -16.96 -3.10 -10.98
CA LYS A 82 -16.08 -2.14 -10.32
C LYS A 82 -14.97 -1.72 -11.27
N LYS A 83 -15.21 -0.69 -12.09
CA LYS A 83 -14.26 -0.24 -13.12
C LYS A 83 -14.17 1.27 -13.23
N GLY A 84 -13.08 1.73 -13.85
CA GLY A 84 -12.84 3.12 -14.20
C GLY A 84 -12.15 3.94 -13.11
N ILE A 85 -11.71 5.13 -13.51
CA ILE A 85 -10.93 6.05 -12.67
C ILE A 85 -11.72 6.58 -11.47
N ASP A 86 -13.05 6.64 -11.59
CA ASP A 86 -13.98 7.22 -10.61
C ASP A 86 -14.45 6.22 -9.55
N TRP A 87 -14.12 4.93 -9.69
CA TRP A 87 -14.46 3.91 -8.71
C TRP A 87 -13.30 3.65 -7.73
N PRO A 88 -13.51 3.57 -6.42
CA PRO A 88 -14.77 3.71 -5.72
C PRO A 88 -15.22 5.16 -5.68
N LYS A 89 -16.54 5.38 -5.65
CA LYS A 89 -17.08 6.72 -5.46
C LYS A 89 -16.66 7.26 -4.09
N LYS A 90 -16.41 8.57 -4.01
CA LYS A 90 -16.17 9.27 -2.75
C LYS A 90 -17.35 9.05 -1.80
N LYS A 91 -17.08 8.57 -0.59
CA LYS A 91 -18.11 8.40 0.45
C LYS A 91 -18.60 9.78 0.91
N PRO A 92 -19.91 10.09 0.83
CA PRO A 92 -20.45 11.32 1.40
C PRO A 92 -20.19 11.39 2.91
N GLY A 93 -19.92 12.59 3.43
CA GLY A 93 -19.69 12.81 4.85
C GLY A 93 -18.33 12.33 5.38
N LEU A 94 -17.37 12.01 4.50
CA LEU A 94 -15.96 11.93 4.88
C LEU A 94 -15.14 12.96 4.10
N SER A 95 -14.24 13.61 4.82
CA SER A 95 -13.32 14.60 4.26
C SER A 95 -11.91 14.48 4.85
N SER A 96 -10.95 15.03 4.12
CA SER A 96 -9.57 15.19 4.57
C SER A 96 -9.49 16.30 5.61
N PRO A 97 -8.87 16.06 6.78
CA PRO A 97 -8.78 17.07 7.81
C PRO A 97 -7.86 18.21 7.42
N SER A 98 -8.28 19.43 7.79
CA SER A 98 -7.44 20.62 7.67
C SER A 98 -6.37 20.63 8.76
N ALA A 99 -5.33 21.44 8.58
CA ALA A 99 -4.34 21.64 9.64
C ALA A 99 -4.98 22.20 10.93
N ALA A 100 -6.05 22.98 10.84
CA ALA A 100 -6.77 23.49 12.01
C ALA A 100 -7.49 22.35 12.77
N ASP A 101 -8.11 21.41 12.05
CA ASP A 101 -8.71 20.22 12.64
C ASP A 101 -7.63 19.39 13.37
N MET A 102 -6.48 19.19 12.71
CA MET A 102 -5.38 18.43 13.29
C MET A 102 -4.78 19.10 14.53
N GLN A 103 -4.52 20.41 14.49
CA GLN A 103 -4.00 21.17 15.64
C GLN A 103 -4.95 21.12 16.83
N SER A 104 -6.27 21.18 16.58
CA SER A 104 -7.28 21.21 17.64
C SER A 104 -7.62 19.84 18.22
N LYS A 105 -7.70 18.80 17.39
CA LYS A 105 -8.18 17.46 17.78
C LYS A 105 -7.07 16.45 18.05
N CYS A 106 -5.97 16.52 17.32
CA CYS A 106 -4.82 15.61 17.50
C CYS A 106 -3.71 16.22 18.38
N GLY A 107 -3.81 17.52 18.66
CA GLY A 107 -2.86 18.24 19.51
C GLY A 107 -1.93 19.14 18.73
N VAL A 108 -1.41 20.13 19.44
CA VAL A 108 -0.66 21.22 18.83
C VAL A 108 0.75 20.76 18.45
N ILE A 109 1.15 21.00 17.20
CA ILE A 109 2.54 20.86 16.74
C ILE A 109 3.15 22.25 16.61
N LYS A 110 4.18 22.54 17.42
CA LYS A 110 5.12 23.64 17.19
C LYS A 110 6.37 23.06 16.53
N PHE A 111 6.90 23.74 15.52
CA PHE A 111 7.97 23.18 14.70
C PHE A 111 8.78 24.26 13.98
N ASN A 112 9.99 23.88 13.57
CA ASN A 112 10.83 24.64 12.65
C ASN A 112 11.00 23.85 11.35
N HIS A 113 11.10 24.53 10.21
CA HIS A 113 11.55 23.89 8.97
C HIS A 113 13.05 23.58 9.08
N SER A 114 13.42 22.33 8.82
CA SER A 114 14.77 21.82 9.05
C SER A 114 15.08 20.76 7.99
N PRO A 115 15.24 21.15 6.72
CA PRO A 115 15.42 20.21 5.61
C PRO A 115 16.65 19.33 5.83
N VAL A 116 16.57 18.07 5.40
CA VAL A 116 17.70 17.12 5.39
C VAL A 116 17.89 16.55 3.99
N SER A 117 19.07 15.99 3.72
CA SER A 117 19.34 15.34 2.43
C SER A 117 18.29 14.26 2.15
N GLY A 118 17.69 14.31 0.95
CA GLY A 118 16.60 13.41 0.55
C GLY A 118 15.20 13.75 1.11
N ASN A 119 15.06 14.70 2.02
CA ASN A 119 13.78 15.15 2.57
C ASN A 119 13.76 16.67 2.80
N PRO A 120 13.55 17.48 1.73
CA PRO A 120 13.52 18.93 1.84
C PRO A 120 12.31 19.46 2.63
N GLU A 121 11.27 18.65 2.86
CA GLU A 121 10.11 19.00 3.67
C GLU A 121 10.27 18.67 5.16
N HIS A 122 11.40 18.12 5.58
CA HIS A 122 11.62 17.73 6.97
C HIS A 122 11.46 18.91 7.95
N ILE A 123 10.84 18.63 9.10
CA ILE A 123 10.67 19.58 10.20
C ILE A 123 11.16 19.00 11.52
N THR A 124 11.58 19.86 12.43
CA THR A 124 11.87 19.50 13.82
C THR A 124 10.70 19.97 14.67
N ILE A 125 10.02 19.04 15.32
CA ILE A 125 8.96 19.31 16.30
C ILE A 125 9.60 19.78 17.61
N THR A 126 9.16 20.90 18.17
CA THR A 126 9.84 21.61 19.27
C THR A 126 9.09 21.61 20.60
N ASN A 127 7.88 21.06 20.65
CA ASN A 127 7.03 21.08 21.85
C ASN A 127 6.71 19.70 22.43
N GLY A 128 7.50 18.66 22.11
CA GLY A 128 7.32 17.32 22.68
C GLY A 128 6.08 16.57 22.19
N PHE A 129 5.42 17.03 21.12
CA PHE A 129 4.24 16.39 20.56
C PHE A 129 4.47 14.91 20.25
N GLU A 130 5.59 14.58 19.61
CA GLU A 130 5.90 13.21 19.20
C GLU A 130 5.95 12.25 20.39
N ALA A 131 6.68 12.60 21.45
CA ALA A 131 6.76 11.80 22.67
C ALA A 131 5.40 11.65 23.39
N SER A 132 4.54 12.67 23.27
CA SER A 132 3.25 12.71 23.98
C SER A 132 2.14 11.97 23.24
N ASN A 133 2.20 11.91 21.91
CA ASN A 133 1.05 11.53 21.08
C ASN A 133 1.32 10.40 20.10
N ILE A 134 2.58 10.10 19.79
CA ILE A 134 2.93 9.03 18.86
C ILE A 134 3.36 7.80 19.63
N THR A 135 2.70 6.67 19.36
CA THR A 135 3.03 5.37 19.94
C THR A 135 3.26 4.33 18.85
N THR A 136 3.83 3.19 19.23
CA THR A 136 3.98 2.06 18.32
C THR A 136 2.81 1.10 18.49
N VAL A 137 2.14 0.77 17.40
CA VAL A 137 1.08 -0.26 17.34
C VAL A 137 1.58 -1.45 16.55
N ASN A 138 1.27 -2.66 17.01
CA ASN A 138 1.59 -3.90 16.31
C ASN A 138 0.43 -4.26 15.37
N ILE A 139 0.71 -4.34 14.08
CA ILE A 139 -0.22 -4.72 13.01
C ILE A 139 0.32 -6.03 12.41
N PRO A 140 -0.12 -7.19 12.92
CA PRO A 140 0.41 -8.48 12.47
C PRO A 140 0.12 -8.77 11.00
N GLU A 141 -0.94 -8.19 10.43
CA GLU A 141 -1.30 -8.33 9.01
C GLU A 141 -0.26 -7.76 8.05
N LEU A 142 0.59 -6.85 8.55
CA LEU A 142 1.68 -6.28 7.77
C LEU A 142 2.97 -7.10 7.87
N LYS A 143 3.04 -8.01 8.84
CA LYS A 143 4.20 -8.89 8.99
C LYS A 143 4.35 -9.68 7.69
N ASP A 144 5.48 -9.48 7.02
CA ASP A 144 5.81 -10.11 5.75
C ASP A 144 5.23 -9.46 4.47
N CYS A 145 4.62 -8.26 4.53
CA CYS A 145 4.19 -7.54 3.32
C CYS A 145 5.35 -7.15 2.39
N VAL A 146 6.51 -6.83 2.97
CA VAL A 146 7.69 -6.41 2.22
C VAL A 146 8.67 -7.59 2.15
N ILE A 147 8.75 -8.22 0.98
CA ILE A 147 9.71 -9.29 0.69
C ILE A 147 10.90 -8.62 -0.01
N PRO A 148 12.06 -8.46 0.67
CA PRO A 148 13.18 -7.73 0.08
C PRO A 148 13.84 -8.53 -1.04
N LEU A 149 13.98 -7.90 -2.19
CA LEU A 149 14.81 -8.35 -3.32
C LEU A 149 16.22 -7.74 -3.31
N ASP A 150 16.47 -6.74 -2.46
CA ASP A 150 17.76 -6.04 -2.33
C ASP A 150 18.06 -5.69 -0.87
N SER A 151 19.34 -5.56 -0.55
CA SER A 151 19.88 -5.31 0.81
C SER A 151 19.48 -3.98 1.45
N GLY A 152 18.70 -3.13 0.75
CA GLY A 152 18.21 -1.84 1.25
C GLY A 152 16.72 -1.79 1.60
N VAL A 153 15.92 -2.80 1.23
CA VAL A 153 14.47 -2.79 1.48
C VAL A 153 14.19 -3.58 2.76
N THR A 154 13.78 -2.90 3.82
CA THR A 154 13.54 -3.57 5.11
C THR A 154 12.12 -4.10 5.15
N LYS A 155 11.99 -5.39 5.46
CA LYS A 155 10.71 -6.02 5.80
C LYS A 155 10.03 -5.22 6.90
N THR A 156 8.76 -4.82 6.72
CA THR A 156 8.03 -4.27 7.86
C THR A 156 7.81 -5.40 8.88
N ASP A 157 8.17 -5.12 10.14
CA ASP A 157 7.95 -6.02 11.27
C ASP A 157 6.53 -5.88 11.84
N GLY A 158 5.66 -5.15 11.14
CA GLY A 158 4.29 -4.85 11.55
C GLY A 158 4.20 -3.73 12.60
N ARG A 159 5.32 -3.16 13.07
CA ARG A 159 5.31 -2.09 14.06
C ARG A 159 5.17 -0.73 13.39
N ILE A 160 4.04 -0.08 13.61
CA ILE A 160 3.73 1.22 13.01
C ILE A 160 3.73 2.31 14.08
N ARG A 161 4.38 3.44 13.78
CA ARG A 161 4.29 4.64 14.60
C ARG A 161 3.05 5.45 14.20
N PHE A 162 2.07 5.52 15.09
CA PHE A 162 0.78 6.16 14.82
C PHE A 162 0.30 6.97 16.02
N HIS A 163 -0.65 7.86 15.79
CA HIS A 163 -1.26 8.67 16.83
C HIS A 163 -1.99 7.77 17.83
N LYS A 164 -1.68 7.91 19.12
CA LYS A 164 -2.14 7.02 20.19
C LYS A 164 -3.66 6.86 20.23
N ASN A 165 -4.41 7.93 19.98
CA ASN A 165 -5.89 7.92 20.00
C ASN A 165 -6.53 7.18 18.81
N HIS A 166 -5.76 6.82 17.79
CA HIS A 166 -6.27 6.16 16.59
C HIS A 166 -5.66 4.76 16.37
N THR A 167 -4.90 4.24 17.34
CA THR A 167 -4.27 2.91 17.25
C THR A 167 -5.31 1.78 17.15
N THR A 168 -6.37 1.80 17.95
CA THR A 168 -7.47 0.82 17.87
C THR A 168 -8.16 0.86 16.51
N ARG A 169 -8.38 2.08 15.98
CA ARG A 169 -8.99 2.29 14.66
C ARG A 169 -8.10 1.73 13.54
N LEU A 170 -6.80 1.97 13.62
CA LEU A 170 -5.83 1.45 12.67
C LEU A 170 -5.78 -0.08 12.72
N ALA A 171 -5.65 -0.67 13.91
CA ALA A 171 -5.63 -2.12 14.08
C ALA A 171 -6.90 -2.79 13.54
N LYS A 172 -8.08 -2.20 13.83
CA LYS A 172 -9.35 -2.68 13.30
C LYS A 172 -9.40 -2.63 11.77
N LEU A 173 -8.90 -1.56 11.16
CA LEU A 173 -8.85 -1.44 9.69
C LEU A 173 -8.07 -2.59 9.05
N PHE A 174 -6.85 -2.84 9.51
CA PHE A 174 -6.01 -3.90 8.96
C PHE A 174 -6.62 -5.29 9.21
N SER A 175 -7.18 -5.53 10.39
CA SER A 175 -7.88 -6.77 10.72
C SER A 175 -9.09 -6.99 9.80
N GLU A 176 -9.89 -5.96 9.51
CA GLU A 176 -11.03 -6.07 8.61
C GLU A 176 -10.62 -6.24 7.14
N TRP A 177 -9.51 -5.64 6.71
CA TRP A 177 -8.92 -5.96 5.41
C TRP A 177 -8.47 -7.41 5.32
N ALA A 178 -7.84 -7.96 6.36
CA ALA A 178 -7.48 -9.37 6.39
C ALA A 178 -8.70 -10.29 6.39
N ALA A 179 -9.72 -10.00 7.20
CA ALA A 179 -10.97 -10.75 7.24
C ALA A 179 -11.72 -10.72 5.89
N ALA A 180 -11.58 -9.64 5.13
CA ALA A 180 -12.13 -9.52 3.77
C ALA A 180 -11.23 -10.14 2.69
N GLY A 181 -10.09 -10.74 3.04
CA GLY A 181 -9.14 -11.31 2.07
C GLY A 181 -8.38 -10.26 1.25
N LEU A 182 -8.31 -9.01 1.72
CA LEU A 182 -7.68 -7.88 1.03
C LEU A 182 -6.29 -7.50 1.58
N ALA A 183 -5.84 -8.06 2.70
CA ALA A 183 -4.51 -7.77 3.24
C ALA A 183 -3.37 -8.14 2.26
N ASN A 184 -3.60 -9.15 1.44
CA ASN A 184 -2.75 -9.56 0.31
C ASN A 184 -2.54 -8.48 -0.77
N ARG A 185 -3.36 -7.41 -0.80
CA ARG A 185 -3.21 -6.29 -1.73
C ARG A 185 -2.07 -5.38 -1.32
N ILE A 186 -1.61 -5.48 -0.06
CA ILE A 186 -0.54 -4.66 0.47
C ILE A 186 0.79 -5.28 0.06
N LEU A 187 1.38 -4.73 -0.98
CA LEU A 187 2.70 -5.08 -1.49
C LEU A 187 3.79 -4.30 -0.76
N THR A 188 3.53 -3.03 -0.44
CA THR A 188 4.46 -2.20 0.34
C THR A 188 3.74 -1.41 1.41
N PHE A 189 4.42 -1.18 2.52
CA PHE A 189 4.06 -0.19 3.52
C PHE A 189 5.10 0.92 3.48
N ASP A 190 4.69 2.10 2.99
CA ASP A 190 5.60 3.17 2.56
C ASP A 190 5.73 4.29 3.61
N GLY A 191 5.05 4.15 4.75
CA GLY A 191 5.28 4.96 5.93
C GLY A 191 4.01 5.34 6.67
N SER A 192 4.18 5.91 7.86
CA SER A 192 3.11 6.45 8.70
C SER A 192 3.53 7.80 9.29
N PHE A 193 3.75 7.90 10.60
CA PHE A 193 4.28 9.13 11.20
C PHE A 193 5.58 9.58 10.54
N ASN A 194 5.59 10.82 10.06
CA ASN A 194 6.76 11.47 9.49
C ASN A 194 6.64 12.99 9.72
N ALA A 195 7.57 13.56 10.49
CA ALA A 195 7.63 14.98 10.79
C ALA A 195 8.05 15.78 9.55
N ARG A 196 7.06 16.11 8.69
CA ARG A 196 7.30 16.83 7.44
C ARG A 196 6.17 17.78 7.05
N LEU A 197 6.52 18.75 6.21
CA LEU A 197 5.58 19.51 5.41
C LEU A 197 4.99 18.66 4.27
N LYS A 198 3.89 19.14 3.70
CA LYS A 198 3.31 18.65 2.45
C LYS A 198 4.35 18.78 1.32
N ARG A 199 4.37 17.81 0.41
CA ARG A 199 5.34 17.74 -0.68
C ARG A 199 5.40 19.06 -1.47
N GLY A 200 6.61 19.58 -1.69
CA GLY A 200 6.85 20.83 -2.41
C GLY A 200 6.63 22.10 -1.56
N LYS A 201 6.36 21.99 -0.26
CA LYS A 201 6.23 23.13 0.65
C LYS A 201 7.47 23.29 1.52
N THR A 202 7.91 24.53 1.69
CA THR A 202 9.08 24.89 2.52
C THR A 202 8.75 25.88 3.62
N LYS A 203 7.62 26.61 3.52
CA LYS A 203 7.25 27.60 4.53
C LYS A 203 6.74 26.90 5.80
N ALA A 204 7.38 27.19 6.93
CA ALA A 204 7.05 26.65 8.25
C ALA A 204 5.77 27.27 8.84
N ILE A 205 4.61 26.86 8.33
CA ILE A 205 3.29 27.24 8.85
C ILE A 205 2.38 26.01 8.99
N PRO A 206 1.46 25.98 9.97
CA PRO A 206 0.61 24.81 10.22
C PRO A 206 -0.12 24.27 8.98
N GLU A 207 -0.58 25.13 8.08
CA GLU A 207 -1.34 24.76 6.87
C GLU A 207 -0.52 23.90 5.90
N ASN A 208 0.80 24.03 5.97
CA ASN A 208 1.75 23.26 5.18
C ASN A 208 2.17 21.95 5.84
N LEU A 209 1.81 21.67 7.10
CA LEU A 209 2.11 20.37 7.71
C LEU A 209 1.37 19.25 6.97
N SER A 210 2.04 18.13 6.78
CA SER A 210 1.43 16.90 6.28
C SER A 210 0.62 16.22 7.39
N ASN A 211 -0.47 15.52 7.07
CA ASN A 211 -1.21 14.74 8.06
C ASN A 211 -0.37 13.58 8.64
N HIS A 212 0.69 13.16 7.94
CA HIS A 212 1.73 12.29 8.50
C HIS A 212 2.46 12.88 9.71
N ALA A 213 2.59 14.21 9.81
CA ALA A 213 3.27 14.86 10.94
C ALA A 213 2.50 14.71 12.26
N TRP A 214 1.20 14.44 12.20
CA TRP A 214 0.39 14.09 13.38
C TRP A 214 0.29 12.58 13.61
N GLY A 215 0.85 11.74 12.73
CA GLY A 215 0.75 10.29 12.82
C GLY A 215 -0.66 9.76 12.59
N THR A 216 -1.43 10.43 11.72
CA THR A 216 -2.82 10.05 11.40
C THR A 216 -2.98 9.58 9.95
N ALA A 217 -1.89 9.49 9.21
CA ALA A 217 -1.85 9.02 7.84
C ALA A 217 -0.85 7.88 7.66
N PHE A 218 -1.08 7.05 6.65
CA PHE A 218 -0.17 6.01 6.20
C PHE A 218 -0.24 5.84 4.69
N ASP A 219 0.87 5.38 4.11
CA ASP A 219 1.01 5.11 2.68
C ASP A 219 1.24 3.61 2.44
N ILE A 220 0.57 3.06 1.43
CA ILE A 220 0.79 1.68 0.94
C ILE A 220 0.86 1.66 -0.59
N ASN A 221 1.61 0.70 -1.15
CA ASN A 221 1.74 0.48 -2.58
C ASN A 221 2.20 1.73 -3.37
N ALA A 222 3.10 2.55 -2.80
CA ALA A 222 3.55 3.82 -3.38
C ALA A 222 4.09 3.70 -4.80
N THR A 223 4.83 2.62 -5.08
CA THR A 223 5.39 2.31 -6.42
C THR A 223 4.31 2.30 -7.52
N TRP A 224 3.09 1.84 -7.20
CA TRP A 224 1.97 1.74 -8.14
C TRP A 224 0.98 2.89 -8.04
N ASN A 225 1.08 3.71 -6.99
CA ASN A 225 0.09 4.76 -6.67
C ASN A 225 0.74 6.12 -6.39
N ALA A 226 1.78 6.44 -7.16
CA ALA A 226 2.53 7.68 -7.01
C ALA A 226 1.64 8.93 -7.06
N ARG A 227 1.99 9.94 -6.25
CA ARG A 227 1.25 11.20 -6.20
C ARG A 227 1.24 11.89 -7.57
N GLY A 228 0.06 12.32 -8.00
CA GLY A 228 -0.18 13.01 -9.27
C GLY A 228 -0.48 12.08 -10.44
N THR A 229 -0.49 10.75 -10.25
CA THR A 229 -0.88 9.78 -11.27
C THR A 229 -2.29 9.25 -11.01
N ILE A 230 -2.87 8.58 -12.01
CA ILE A 230 -4.11 7.82 -11.82
C ILE A 230 -3.77 6.62 -10.90
N PRO A 231 -4.43 6.47 -9.74
CA PRO A 231 -4.21 5.30 -8.88
C PRO A 231 -4.49 4.00 -9.64
N ALA A 232 -3.74 2.95 -9.35
CA ALA A 232 -3.87 1.64 -10.00
C ALA A 232 -5.34 1.22 -10.09
N LEU A 233 -5.78 0.79 -11.29
CA LEU A 233 -7.17 0.45 -11.56
C LEU A 233 -7.49 -0.95 -11.04
N MET A 234 -8.78 -1.27 -10.99
CA MET A 234 -9.22 -2.65 -10.80
C MET A 234 -8.62 -3.53 -11.90
N GLY A 235 -8.05 -4.66 -11.50
CA GLY A 235 -7.22 -5.54 -12.33
C GLY A 235 -5.73 -5.19 -12.38
N ASP A 236 -5.30 -4.00 -11.95
CA ASP A 236 -3.88 -3.63 -11.95
C ASP A 236 -3.18 -4.06 -10.65
N ARG A 237 -1.90 -4.43 -10.77
CA ARG A 237 -1.02 -4.68 -9.62
C ARG A 237 -0.90 -3.44 -8.74
N GLY A 238 -0.95 -3.64 -7.42
CA GLY A 238 -0.86 -2.57 -6.43
C GLY A 238 -2.15 -1.76 -6.26
N CYS A 239 -3.26 -2.19 -6.86
CA CYS A 239 -4.58 -1.58 -6.66
C CYS A 239 -5.00 -1.63 -5.19
N VAL A 240 -5.42 -0.47 -4.67
CA VAL A 240 -5.97 -0.33 -3.30
C VAL A 240 -7.47 -0.02 -3.30
N ARG A 241 -8.10 0.07 -4.48
CA ARG A 241 -9.47 0.59 -4.64
C ARG A 241 -10.53 -0.25 -3.90
N GLU A 242 -10.33 -1.56 -3.80
CA GLU A 242 -11.18 -2.48 -3.02
C GLU A 242 -11.11 -2.25 -1.51
N MET A 243 -9.98 -1.75 -1.04
CA MET A 243 -9.70 -1.54 0.37
C MET A 243 -10.42 -0.29 0.91
N VAL A 244 -10.75 0.65 0.03
CA VAL A 244 -11.26 1.97 0.37
C VAL A 244 -12.62 1.93 1.05
N ALA A 245 -13.52 1.01 0.69
CA ALA A 245 -14.84 0.94 1.34
C ALA A 245 -14.72 0.59 2.83
N ILE A 246 -13.85 -0.37 3.16
CA ILE A 246 -13.54 -0.76 4.56
C ILE A 246 -12.77 0.36 5.27
N ALA A 247 -11.83 1.04 4.58
CA ALA A 247 -11.14 2.21 5.13
C ALA A 247 -12.13 3.32 5.54
N ASN A 248 -13.03 3.66 4.62
CA ASN A 248 -14.10 4.63 4.82
C ASN A 248 -15.08 4.22 5.93
N ALA A 249 -15.33 2.92 6.13
CA ALA A 249 -16.16 2.42 7.24
C ALA A 249 -15.44 2.55 8.60
N ASN A 250 -14.11 2.44 8.60
CA ASN A 250 -13.28 2.67 9.78
C ASN A 250 -12.92 4.15 9.99
N GLY A 251 -13.45 5.08 9.20
CA GLY A 251 -13.22 6.51 9.39
C GLY A 251 -11.91 7.04 8.79
N PHE A 252 -11.37 6.34 7.78
CA PHE A 252 -10.24 6.83 6.99
C PHE A 252 -10.73 7.43 5.67
N TYR A 253 -10.10 8.53 5.27
CA TYR A 253 -10.23 9.16 3.96
C TYR A 253 -9.12 8.67 3.03
N TRP A 254 -9.46 8.43 1.76
CA TRP A 254 -8.50 7.99 0.75
C TRP A 254 -8.01 9.15 -0.14
N GLY A 255 -6.70 9.27 -0.31
CA GLY A 255 -6.06 10.32 -1.12
C GLY A 255 -6.35 10.22 -2.62
N GLY A 256 -6.84 9.07 -3.12
CA GLY A 256 -7.37 8.95 -4.48
C GLY A 256 -8.55 9.89 -4.78
N TYR A 257 -9.20 10.43 -3.74
CA TYR A 257 -10.26 11.43 -3.87
C TYR A 257 -9.76 12.88 -4.03
N PHE A 258 -8.46 13.14 -3.85
CA PHE A 258 -7.90 14.49 -4.01
C PHE A 258 -7.94 14.97 -5.46
N THR A 259 -7.81 16.30 -5.63
CA THR A 259 -7.61 16.91 -6.96
C THR A 259 -6.27 16.46 -7.55
N THR A 260 -5.18 16.65 -6.81
CA THR A 260 -3.91 15.97 -7.09
C THR A 260 -3.97 14.60 -6.44
N LYS A 261 -4.22 13.57 -7.23
CA LYS A 261 -4.39 12.20 -6.77
C LYS A 261 -3.21 11.74 -5.93
N ASP A 262 -3.51 11.02 -4.84
CA ASP A 262 -2.51 10.40 -3.99
C ASP A 262 -3.01 9.00 -3.60
N GLY A 263 -2.87 8.04 -4.52
CA GLY A 263 -3.55 6.75 -4.41
C GLY A 263 -3.02 5.86 -3.28
N MET A 264 -1.77 6.07 -2.87
CA MET A 264 -1.14 5.36 -1.76
C MET A 264 -1.64 5.81 -0.38
N HIS A 265 -2.17 7.03 -0.30
CA HIS A 265 -2.40 7.75 0.95
C HIS A 265 -3.76 7.44 1.57
N PHE A 266 -3.75 7.05 2.84
CA PHE A 266 -4.93 6.96 3.69
C PHE A 266 -4.70 7.78 4.96
N GLU A 267 -5.73 8.48 5.43
CA GLU A 267 -5.64 9.30 6.64
C GLU A 267 -6.93 9.25 7.46
N VAL A 268 -6.84 9.46 8.77
CA VAL A 268 -8.05 9.60 9.60
C VAL A 268 -8.85 10.80 9.08
N ALA A 269 -10.12 10.57 8.76
CA ALA A 269 -11.00 11.60 8.21
C ALA A 269 -11.34 12.66 9.27
N ALA A 270 -11.66 13.88 8.83
CA ALA A 270 -11.97 15.01 9.71
C ALA A 270 -13.11 14.72 10.71
N GLU A 271 -14.07 13.92 10.26
CA GLU A 271 -15.25 13.47 11.02
C GLU A 271 -14.93 12.36 12.03
N SER A 272 -13.72 11.81 11.98
CA SER A 272 -13.25 10.67 12.79
C SER A 272 -12.08 11.00 13.72
N LEU A 273 -11.58 12.24 13.67
CA LEU A 273 -10.60 12.81 14.58
C LEU A 273 -11.15 12.97 16.01
#